data_AF-A0AAW5L7M8-F1
#
_entry.id   AF-A0AAW5L7M8-F1
#
_cell.length_a   1.000
_cell.length_b   1.000
_cell.length_c   1.000
_cell.angle_alpha   90.00
_cell.angle_beta   90.00
_cell.angle_gamma   90.00
#
_symmetry.space_group_name_H-M   'P 1'
#
loop_
_entity.id
_entity.type
_entity.pdbx_description
1 polymer ?
#
loop_
_entity_poly.entity_id
_entity_poly.type
_entity_poly.pdbx_seq_one_letter_code
_entity_poly.pdbx_strand_id
1 'polypeptide(L)'
;VPGVDLRALFAGGLFPGILAGLALLVPAFWLSRRYGWEASDVAERPPWGESFREALPALCAPVLILGGLRSGLFTPTEAAVAAVAYGIV
;
A
#
# COMPACT_ATOMS: atom_id res chain seq x y z
N VAL A 1 10.21 -8.47 25.78
CA VAL A 1 9.18 -9.48 25.46
C VAL A 1 9.66 -10.35 24.31
N PRO A 2 10.38 -11.45 24.58
CA PRO A 2 10.77 -12.41 23.53
C PRO A 2 9.63 -13.42 23.37
N GLY A 3 8.91 -13.38 22.24
CA GLY A 3 7.80 -14.32 21.98
C GLY A 3 6.69 -13.81 21.06
N VAL A 4 6.71 -12.54 20.64
CA VAL A 4 5.76 -12.06 19.62
C VAL A 4 6.21 -12.52 18.25
N ASP A 5 5.40 -13.37 17.62
CA ASP A 5 5.55 -13.74 16.23
C ASP A 5 5.44 -12.48 15.36
N LEU A 6 6.52 -12.16 14.64
CA LEU A 6 6.59 -10.99 13.78
C LEU A 6 5.46 -10.99 12.74
N ARG A 7 5.04 -12.18 12.28
CA ARG A 7 3.93 -12.35 11.34
C ARG A 7 2.60 -11.88 11.95
N ALA A 8 2.39 -12.17 13.23
CA ALA A 8 1.21 -11.73 13.97
C ALA A 8 1.22 -10.21 14.20
N LEU A 9 2.40 -9.62 14.44
CA LEU A 9 2.53 -8.17 14.58
C LEU A 9 2.18 -7.42 13.28
N PHE A 10 2.65 -7.92 12.13
CA PHE A 10 2.28 -7.36 10.81
C PHE A 10 0.79 -7.53 10.51
N ALA A 11 0.21 -8.70 10.80
CA ALA A 11 -1.22 -8.92 10.62
C ALA A 11 -2.06 -8.00 11.53
N GLY A 12 -1.61 -7.77 12.77
CA GLY A 12 -2.24 -6.84 13.71
C GLY A 12 -2.17 -5.38 13.27
N GLY A 13 -1.13 -5.00 12.51
CA GLY A 13 -0.97 -3.65 11.95
C GLY A 13 -1.84 -3.34 10.74
N LEU A 14 -2.39 -4.36 10.06
CA LEU A 14 -3.17 -4.16 8.83
C LEU A 14 -4.46 -3.37 9.08
N PHE A 15 -5.23 -3.76 10.10
CA PHE A 15 -6.48 -3.09 10.47
C PHE A 15 -6.29 -1.61 10.86
N PRO A 16 -5.41 -1.26 11.83
CA PRO A 16 -5.16 0.14 12.16
C PRO A 16 -4.52 0.90 11.00
N GLY A 17 -3.70 0.26 10.15
CA GLY A 17 -3.12 0.88 8.95
C GLY A 17 -4.16 1.28 7.92
N ILE A 18 -5.13 0.40 7.63
CA ILE A 18 -6.26 0.72 6.73
C ILE A 18 -7.09 1.86 7.31
N LEU A 19 -7.40 1.81 8.61
CA LEU A 19 -8.12 2.89 9.30
C LEU A 19 -7.40 4.22 9.17
N ALA A 20 -6.10 4.27 9.43
CA ALA A 20 -5.29 5.47 9.31
C ALA A 20 -5.24 5.98 7.85
N GLY A 21 -5.06 5.07 6.89
CA GLY A 21 -5.10 5.40 5.46
C GLY A 21 -6.42 6.02 5.04
N LEU A 22 -7.54 5.42 5.44
CA LEU A 22 -8.88 5.97 5.17
C LEU A 22 -9.11 7.30 5.89
N ALA A 23 -8.64 7.43 7.13
CA ALA A 23 -8.73 8.67 7.89
C ALA A 23 -7.99 9.85 7.23
N LEU A 24 -7.00 9.58 6.38
CA LEU A 24 -6.34 10.59 5.56
C LEU A 24 -6.99 10.74 4.18
N LEU A 25 -7.28 9.63 3.51
CA LEU A 25 -7.75 9.59 2.13
C LEU A 25 -9.16 10.19 1.99
N VAL A 26 -10.07 9.88 2.92
CA VAL A 26 -11.46 10.38 2.90
C VAL A 26 -11.52 11.91 3.01
N PRO A 27 -10.92 12.56 4.03
CA PRO A 27 -10.96 14.01 4.11
C PRO A 27 -10.17 14.67 2.99
N ALA A 28 -9.03 14.11 2.55
CA ALA A 28 -8.29 14.65 1.41
C ALA A 28 -9.14 14.66 0.13
N PHE A 29 -9.85 13.57 -0.16
CA PHE A 29 -10.75 13.47 -1.30
C PHE A 29 -11.97 14.39 -1.19
N TRP A 30 -12.54 14.52 0.01
CA TRP A 30 -13.68 15.40 0.24
C TRP A 30 -13.29 16.87 0.11
N LEU A 31 -12.14 17.25 0.67
CA LEU A 31 -11.61 18.60 0.63
C LEU A 31 -11.22 19.00 -0.80
N SER A 32 -10.55 18.10 -1.54
CA SER A 32 -10.18 18.38 -2.94
C SER A 32 -11.39 18.61 -3.83
N ARG A 33 -12.46 17.82 -3.66
CA ARG A 33 -13.73 18.04 -4.37
C ARG A 33 -14.46 19.31 -3.93
N ARG A 34 -14.45 19.62 -2.63
CA ARG A 34 -15.16 20.78 -2.08
C ARG A 34 -14.51 22.11 -2.46
N TYR A 35 -13.19 22.16 -2.48
CA TYR A 35 -12.42 23.39 -2.76
C TYR A 35 -11.94 23.49 -4.21
N GLY A 36 -12.26 22.49 -5.05
CA GLY A 36 -11.93 22.53 -6.47
C GLY A 36 -10.43 22.59 -6.73
N TRP A 37 -9.62 21.88 -5.93
CA TRP A 37 -8.17 21.78 -6.14
C TRP A 37 -7.78 20.95 -7.38
N GLU A 38 -8.76 20.60 -8.22
CA GLU A 38 -8.50 20.03 -9.54
C GLU A 38 -7.77 21.12 -10.35
N ALA A 39 -6.52 20.86 -10.70
CA ALA A 39 -5.71 21.79 -11.50
C ALA A 39 -6.51 22.22 -12.74
N SER A 40 -6.58 23.53 -12.97
CA SER A 40 -7.26 24.15 -14.12
C SER A 40 -6.63 23.79 -15.47
N ASP A 41 -5.51 23.09 -15.46
CA ASP A 41 -4.91 22.49 -16.64
C ASP A 41 -5.48 21.09 -16.83
N VAL A 42 -6.29 20.97 -17.88
CA VAL A 42 -6.96 19.77 -18.35
C VAL A 42 -5.92 18.73 -18.77
N ALA A 43 -5.28 18.09 -17.82
CA ALA A 43 -4.81 16.72 -18.03
C ALA A 43 -6.08 15.86 -17.98
N GLU A 44 -6.48 15.30 -19.11
CA GLU A 44 -7.54 14.30 -19.16
C GLU A 44 -7.30 13.30 -18.02
N ARG A 45 -8.27 13.18 -17.11
CA ARG A 45 -8.19 12.22 -16.01
C ARG A 45 -7.85 10.86 -16.64
N PRO A 46 -6.69 10.25 -16.31
CA PRO A 46 -6.31 9.00 -16.92
C PRO A 46 -7.42 7.99 -16.69
N PRO A 47 -7.75 7.16 -17.69
CA PRO A 47 -8.82 6.20 -17.58
C PRO A 47 -8.54 5.31 -16.37
N TRP A 48 -9.57 5.09 -15.55
CA TRP A 48 -9.45 4.40 -14.26
C TRP A 48 -8.71 3.06 -14.37
N GLY A 49 -8.89 2.33 -15.47
CA GLY A 49 -8.20 1.07 -15.74
C GLY A 49 -6.70 1.21 -15.99
N GLU A 50 -6.24 2.32 -16.56
CA GLU A 50 -4.83 2.58 -16.84
C GLU A 50 -4.12 3.03 -15.56
N SER A 51 -4.71 3.96 -14.80
CA SER A 51 -4.21 4.32 -13.46
C SER A 51 -4.19 3.13 -12.49
N PHE A 52 -5.19 2.25 -12.57
CA PHE A 52 -5.19 1.03 -11.76
C PHE A 52 -4.05 0.09 -12.15
N ARG A 53 -3.76 -0.06 -13.46
CA ARG A 53 -2.62 -0.85 -13.94
C ARG A 53 -1.29 -0.26 -13.50
N GLU A 54 -1.15 1.05 -13.53
CA GLU A 54 0.03 1.76 -13.00
C GLU A 54 0.20 1.57 -11.48
N ALA A 55 -0.91 1.42 -10.74
CA ALA A 55 -0.87 1.16 -9.30
C ALA A 55 -0.66 -0.32 -8.92
N LEU A 56 -0.83 -1.27 -9.86
CA LEU A 56 -0.70 -2.70 -9.59
C LEU A 56 0.65 -3.08 -8.96
N PRO A 57 1.81 -2.57 -9.45
CA PRO A 57 3.08 -2.88 -8.84
C PRO A 57 3.12 -2.48 -7.36
N ALA A 58 2.75 -1.24 -7.04
CA ALA A 58 2.71 -0.76 -5.66
C ALA A 58 1.80 -1.61 -4.76
N LEU A 59 0.66 -2.07 -5.27
CA LEU A 59 -0.28 -2.95 -4.54
C LEU A 59 0.25 -4.38 -4.33
N CYS A 60 1.15 -4.85 -5.20
CA CYS A 60 1.76 -6.18 -5.08
C CYS A 60 2.80 -6.26 -3.94
N ALA A 61 3.43 -5.14 -3.56
CA ALA A 61 4.44 -5.13 -2.48
C ALA A 61 3.95 -5.77 -1.16
N PRO A 62 2.81 -5.38 -0.56
CA PRO A 62 2.30 -6.02 0.65
C PRO A 62 1.92 -7.49 0.42
N VAL A 63 1.46 -7.87 -0.78
CA VAL A 63 1.15 -9.26 -1.13
C VAL A 63 2.42 -10.10 -1.18
N LEU A 64 3.50 -9.57 -1.77
CA LEU A 64 4.81 -10.22 -1.84
C LEU A 64 5.39 -10.42 -0.43
N ILE A 65 5.33 -9.40 0.42
CA ILE A 65 5.85 -9.45 1.79
C ILE A 65 5.01 -10.40 2.65
N LEU A 66 3.70 -10.16 2.78
CA LEU A 66 2.84 -10.97 3.64
C LEU A 66 2.63 -12.38 3.11
N GLY A 67 2.53 -12.52 1.78
CA GLY A 67 2.40 -13.81 1.10
C GLY A 67 3.66 -14.65 1.21
N GLY A 68 4.84 -14.06 0.98
CA GLY A 68 6.12 -14.74 1.13
C GLY A 68 6.39 -15.17 2.58
N LEU A 69 6.02 -14.33 3.54
CA LEU A 69 6.12 -14.67 4.97
C LEU A 69 5.13 -15.76 5.38
N ARG A 70 3.86 -15.71 4.94
CA ARG A 70 2.85 -16.72 5.30
C ARG A 70 3.08 -18.07 4.65
N SER A 71 3.51 -18.09 3.40
CA SER A 71 3.82 -19.33 2.66
C SER A 71 5.13 -19.98 3.11
N GLY A 72 5.98 -19.26 3.84
CA GLY A 72 7.30 -19.75 4.24
C GLY A 72 8.34 -19.69 3.12
N LEU A 73 8.04 -19.00 2.02
CA LEU A 73 8.99 -18.76 0.93
C LEU A 73 10.16 -17.86 1.36
N PHE A 74 9.91 -16.93 2.28
CA PHE A 74 10.91 -16.00 2.80
C PHE A 74 10.91 -15.94 4.33
N THR A 75 12.09 -15.76 4.89
CA THR A 75 12.27 -15.27 6.27
C THR A 75 12.03 -13.75 6.33
N PRO A 76 11.81 -13.16 7.53
CA PRO A 76 11.62 -11.72 7.68
C PRO A 76 12.70 -10.84 7.04
N THR A 77 13.96 -11.26 7.16
CA THR A 77 15.10 -10.54 6.60
C THR A 77 15.16 -10.64 5.07
N GLU A 78 14.86 -11.80 4.50
CA GLU A 78 14.80 -12.00 3.05
C GLU A 78 13.62 -11.24 2.42
N ALA A 79 12.47 -11.24 3.09
CA ALA A 79 11.29 -10.49 2.66
C ALA A 79 11.57 -8.97 2.61
N ALA A 80 12.35 -8.44 3.56
CA ALA A 80 12.76 -7.04 3.54
C ALA A 80 13.65 -6.70 2.34
N VAL A 81 14.64 -7.53 2.04
CA VAL A 81 15.50 -7.34 0.85
C VAL A 81 14.69 -7.45 -0.44
N ALA A 82 13.79 -8.43 -0.53
CA ALA A 82 12.91 -8.61 -1.68
C ALA A 82 11.96 -7.41 -1.88
N ALA A 83 11.43 -6.82 -0.80
CA ALA A 83 10.60 -5.64 -0.86
C ALA A 83 11.35 -4.40 -1.39
N VAL A 84 12.59 -4.19 -0.95
CA VAL A 84 13.43 -3.09 -1.46
C VAL A 84 13.76 -3.29 -2.93
N ALA A 85 14.17 -4.51 -3.30
CA ALA A 85 14.44 -4.83 -4.70
C ALA A 85 13.20 -4.64 -5.59
N TYR A 86 12.03 -5.03 -5.08
CA TYR A 86 10.76 -4.84 -5.77
C TYR A 86 10.37 -3.37 -5.92
N GLY A 87 10.62 -2.52 -4.92
CA GLY A 87 10.31 -1.09 -4.97
C GLY A 87 11.17 -0.26 -5.92
N ILE A 88 12.21 -0.85 -6.53
CA ILE A 88 13.02 -0.21 -7.58
C ILE A 88 12.33 -0.34 -8.96
N VAL A 89 11.40 -1.28 -9.09
CA VAL A 89 10.64 -1.58 -10.32
C VAL A 89 9.32 -0.85 -10.30
#